data_AF-A0A9R1VQL4-F1
#
_entry.id   AF-A0A9R1VQL4-F1
#
_cell.length_a   1.000
_cell.length_b   1.000
_cell.length_c   1.000
_cell.angle_alpha   90.00
_cell.angle_beta   90.00
_cell.angle_gamma   90.00
#
_symmetry.space_group_name_H-M   'P 1'
#
loop_
_entity.id
_entity.type
_entity.pdbx_description
1 polymer ?
#
loop_
_entity_poly.entity_id
_entity_poly.type
_entity_poly.pdbx_seq_one_letter_code
_entity_poly.pdbx_strand_id
1 'polypeptide(L)'
;MVDSRSVMEQYNEILRIYGQFKQHYMSMDESFAVSSVIDKLPLSWKDFKHHLKHRKEEISLIQLGSHLKIEEGLRDQENDKGTGKGKSEFGQPQVHMVDCDKEDNSNHKGKGKNVSMRVTTKGPTKNTRIPRNLCVGDAI
;
A
#
# COMPACT_ATOMS: atom_id res chain seq x y z
N MET A 1 20.29 12.98 -6.43
CA MET A 1 19.73 13.26 -5.11
C MET A 1 20.46 12.40 -4.09
N VAL A 2 20.53 12.87 -2.86
CA VAL A 2 21.23 12.21 -1.76
C VAL A 2 20.23 11.74 -0.71
N ASP A 3 20.51 10.58 -0.10
CA ASP A 3 19.66 9.98 0.94
C ASP A 3 19.62 10.78 2.25
N SER A 4 20.62 11.62 2.51
CA SER A 4 20.74 12.40 3.74
C SER A 4 19.85 13.64 3.78
N ARG A 5 19.10 13.93 2.72
CA ARG A 5 18.21 15.09 2.59
C ARG A 5 16.85 14.62 2.09
N SER A 6 15.80 15.40 2.38
CA SER A 6 14.48 15.15 1.79
C SER A 6 14.58 15.14 0.26
N VAL A 7 13.91 14.17 -0.35
CA VAL A 7 13.77 14.08 -1.81
C VAL A 7 12.89 15.21 -2.32
N MET A 8 11.84 15.57 -1.57
CA MET A 8 10.95 16.67 -1.94
C MET A 8 11.66 18.02 -1.89
N GLU A 9 12.54 18.25 -0.91
CA GLU A 9 13.36 19.47 -0.84
C GLU A 9 14.27 19.60 -2.07
N GLN A 10 15.02 18.53 -2.41
CA GLN A 10 15.90 18.50 -3.58
C GLN A 10 15.12 18.63 -4.90
N TYR A 11 13.91 18.05 -4.97
CA TYR A 11 13.02 18.20 -6.12
C TYR A 11 12.61 19.66 -6.33
N ASN A 12 12.26 20.39 -5.26
CA ASN A 12 11.91 21.80 -5.35
C ASN A 12 13.09 22.68 -5.80
N GLU A 13 14.33 22.34 -5.43
CA GLU A 13 15.52 23.00 -5.94
C GLU A 13 15.67 22.81 -7.45
N ILE A 14 15.43 21.60 -7.96
CA ILE A 14 15.46 21.30 -9.39
C ILE A 14 14.34 22.06 -10.12
N LEU A 15 13.13 22.09 -9.57
CA LEU A 15 12.02 22.86 -10.15
C LEU A 15 12.34 24.36 -10.25
N ARG A 16 13.00 24.92 -9.24
CA ARG A 16 13.44 26.33 -9.26
C ARG A 16 14.41 26.58 -10.41
N ILE A 17 15.40 25.71 -10.61
CA ILE A 17 16.36 25.80 -11.71
C ILE A 17 15.65 25.64 -13.06
N TYR A 18 14.76 24.66 -13.19
CA TYR A 18 13.94 24.47 -14.40
C TYR A 18 13.09 25.72 -14.73
N GLY A 19 12.51 26.36 -13.71
CA GLY A 19 11.80 27.63 -13.86
C GLY A 19 12.68 28.77 -14.38
N GLN A 20 13.95 28.84 -13.93
CA GLN A 20 14.91 29.82 -14.44
C GLN A 20 15.21 29.61 -15.93
N PHE A 21 15.40 28.36 -16.38
CA PHE A 21 15.59 28.07 -17.81
C PHE A 21 14.41 28.56 -18.66
N LYS A 22 13.18 28.34 -18.20
CA LYS A 22 11.98 28.86 -18.88
C LYS A 22 11.97 30.38 -18.95
N GLN A 23 12.35 31.06 -17.88
CA GLN A 23 12.42 32.53 -17.84
C GLN A 23 13.47 33.10 -18.81
N HIS A 24 14.57 32.38 -19.02
CA HIS A 24 15.62 32.76 -19.97
C HIS A 24 15.33 32.32 -21.42
N TYR A 25 14.08 31.94 -21.74
CA TYR A 25 13.67 31.44 -23.05
C TYR A 25 14.47 30.22 -23.54
N MET A 26 15.10 29.48 -22.63
CA MET A 26 15.71 28.20 -22.93
C MET A 26 14.62 27.14 -22.84
N SER A 27 14.10 26.69 -23.98
CA SER A 27 13.10 25.64 -24.04
C SER A 27 13.73 24.30 -23.64
N MET A 28 13.52 23.88 -22.40
CA MET A 28 13.78 22.52 -21.94
C MET A 28 12.47 21.75 -21.94
N ASP A 29 12.47 20.57 -22.55
CA ASP A 29 11.31 19.69 -22.57
C ASP A 29 10.96 19.22 -21.16
N GLU A 30 9.66 19.18 -20.84
CA GLU A 30 9.20 18.76 -19.51
C GLU A 30 9.52 17.29 -19.24
N SER A 31 9.42 16.43 -20.25
CA SER A 31 9.75 15.01 -20.16
C SER A 31 11.23 14.78 -19.85
N PHE A 32 12.10 15.65 -20.36
CA PHE A 32 13.53 15.64 -19.99
C PHE A 32 13.73 15.96 -18.50
N ALA A 33 13.05 16.99 -17.99
CA ALA A 33 13.12 17.35 -16.56
C ALA A 33 12.58 16.22 -15.67
N VAL A 34 11.43 15.64 -16.03
CA VAL A 34 10.82 14.50 -15.32
C VAL A 34 11.77 13.30 -15.31
N SER A 35 12.29 12.91 -16.47
CA SER A 35 13.23 11.80 -16.60
C SER A 35 14.49 12.04 -15.77
N SER A 36 15.02 13.27 -15.80
CA SER A 36 16.19 13.66 -15.01
C SER A 36 15.96 13.52 -13.52
N VAL A 37 14.80 13.96 -13.01
CA VAL A 37 14.45 13.80 -11.58
C VAL A 37 14.36 12.32 -11.21
N ILE A 38 13.61 11.52 -11.99
CA ILE A 38 13.45 10.07 -11.77
C ILE A 38 14.80 9.37 -11.77
N ASP A 39 15.69 9.74 -12.69
CA ASP A 39 17.01 9.13 -12.79
C ASP A 39 17.93 9.51 -11.65
N LYS A 40 17.79 10.72 -11.10
CA LYS A 40 18.55 11.23 -9.97
C LYS A 40 17.99 10.85 -8.60
N LEU A 41 16.85 10.14 -8.52
CA LEU A 41 16.37 9.59 -7.26
C LEU A 41 17.45 8.74 -6.59
N PRO A 42 17.55 8.79 -5.25
CA PRO A 42 18.59 8.05 -4.54
C PRO A 42 18.33 6.54 -4.61
N LEU A 43 19.36 5.73 -4.32
CA LEU A 43 19.28 4.27 -4.46
C LEU A 43 18.21 3.65 -3.54
N SER A 44 17.93 4.29 -2.40
CA SER A 44 16.88 3.84 -1.47
C SER A 44 15.45 4.01 -2.00
N TRP A 45 15.28 4.61 -3.19
CA TRP A 45 14.01 4.81 -3.91
C TRP A 45 13.92 3.95 -5.19
N LYS A 46 14.74 2.91 -5.33
CA LYS A 46 14.84 2.08 -6.55
C LYS A 46 13.50 1.50 -7.02
N ASP A 47 12.65 1.04 -6.09
CA ASP A 47 11.41 0.35 -6.42
C ASP A 47 10.35 1.36 -6.89
N PHE A 48 10.28 2.51 -6.22
CA PHE A 48 9.49 3.65 -6.67
C PHE A 48 9.94 4.15 -8.04
N LYS A 49 11.26 4.29 -8.27
CA LYS A 49 11.83 4.65 -9.57
C LYS A 49 11.41 3.68 -10.67
N HIS A 50 11.47 2.37 -10.39
CA HIS A 50 11.01 1.33 -11.32
C HIS A 50 9.51 1.49 -11.61
N HIS A 51 8.69 1.71 -10.59
CA HIS A 51 7.26 1.96 -10.78
C HIS A 51 7.01 3.16 -11.71
N LEU A 52 7.71 4.28 -11.52
CA LEU A 52 7.55 5.46 -12.39
C LEU A 52 7.93 5.16 -13.85
N LYS A 53 9.00 4.39 -14.10
CA LYS A 53 9.46 4.06 -15.46
C LYS A 53 8.54 3.14 -16.24
N HIS A 54 7.73 2.33 -15.55
CA HIS A 54 6.83 1.36 -16.18
C HIS A 54 5.38 1.84 -16.27
N ARG A 55 5.08 3.08 -15.88
CA ARG A 55 3.75 3.65 -16.13
C ARG A 55 3.56 3.86 -17.64
N LYS A 56 2.35 3.54 -18.12
CA LYS A 56 1.97 3.74 -19.53
C LYS A 56 1.61 5.19 -19.85
N GLU A 57 1.33 5.98 -18.82
CA GLU A 57 0.93 7.39 -18.93
C GLU A 57 2.17 8.28 -18.80
N GLU A 58 2.19 9.37 -19.56
CA GLU A 58 3.18 10.43 -19.38
C GLU A 58 2.95 11.13 -18.03
N ILE A 59 4.04 11.32 -17.29
CA ILE A 59 4.02 11.95 -15.96
C ILE A 59 4.49 13.39 -16.13
N SER A 60 3.63 14.35 -15.79
CA SER A 60 4.04 15.77 -15.67
C SER A 60 4.84 16.03 -14.41
N LEU A 61 5.56 17.15 -14.33
CA LEU A 61 6.28 17.56 -13.12
C LEU A 61 5.32 17.69 -11.92
N ILE A 62 4.11 18.20 -12.11
CA ILE A 62 3.13 18.35 -11.03
C ILE A 62 2.73 16.97 -10.46
N GLN A 63 2.45 16.01 -11.35
CA GLN A 63 2.13 14.63 -10.95
C GLN A 63 3.33 13.96 -10.28
N LEU A 64 4.54 14.14 -10.82
CA LEU A 64 5.76 13.61 -10.21
C LEU A 64 5.94 14.13 -8.78
N GLY A 65 5.80 15.44 -8.57
CA GLY A 65 5.89 16.04 -7.24
C GLY A 65 4.86 15.47 -6.26
N SER A 66 3.65 15.21 -6.74
CA SER A 66 2.59 14.59 -5.92
C SER A 66 2.95 13.16 -5.51
N HIS A 67 3.47 12.36 -6.44
CA HIS A 67 3.93 11.00 -6.15
C HIS A 67 5.11 10.99 -5.18
N LEU A 68 6.09 11.90 -5.34
CA LEU A 68 7.24 12.03 -4.45
C LEU A 68 6.80 12.36 -3.01
N LYS A 69 5.89 13.33 -2.84
CA LYS A 69 5.40 13.74 -1.53
C LYS A 69 4.67 12.61 -0.79
N ILE A 70 3.89 11.80 -1.51
CA ILE A 70 3.18 10.66 -0.92
C ILE A 70 4.18 9.58 -0.49
N GLU A 71 5.09 9.19 -1.38
CA GLU A 71 6.08 8.15 -1.11
C GLU A 71 7.00 8.52 0.04
N GLU A 72 7.46 9.78 0.11
CA GLU A 72 8.31 10.25 1.21
C GLU A 72 7.61 10.10 2.56
N GLY A 73 6.34 10.52 2.65
CA GLY A 73 5.54 10.38 3.87
C GLY A 73 5.27 8.92 4.27
N LEU A 74 5.16 7.99 3.31
CA LEU A 74 5.03 6.56 3.61
C LEU A 74 6.31 6.00 4.23
N ARG A 75 7.47 6.40 3.72
CA ARG A 75 8.77 5.95 4.22
C ARG A 75 9.07 6.49 5.61
N ASP A 76 8.68 7.73 5.91
CA ASP A 76 8.82 8.32 7.24
C ASP A 76 8.00 7.56 8.29
N GLN A 77 6.78 7.14 7.95
CA GLN A 77 5.92 6.35 8.83
C GLN A 77 6.43 4.92 9.09
N GLU A 78 7.13 4.30 8.13
CA GLU A 78 7.71 2.97 8.32
C GLU A 78 8.87 3.01 9.33
N ASN A 79 9.69 4.06 9.27
CA ASN A 79 10.81 4.25 10.19
C ASN A 79 10.37 4.48 11.63
N ASP A 80 9.22 5.15 11.86
CA ASP A 80 8.69 5.44 13.20
C ASP A 80 8.07 4.20 13.89
N LYS A 81 7.58 3.23 13.10
CA LYS A 81 6.94 2.00 13.61
C LYS A 81 7.92 0.93 14.12
N GLY A 82 9.23 1.23 14.11
CA GLY A 82 10.30 0.32 14.55
C GLY A 82 10.45 0.15 16.07
N THR A 83 9.76 0.93 16.91
CA THR A 83 9.97 0.93 18.38
C THR A 83 8.69 0.90 19.22
N GLY A 84 7.62 0.22 18.77
CA GLY A 84 6.40 0.16 19.58
C GLY A 84 5.38 -0.89 19.16
N LYS A 85 5.36 -1.97 19.92
CA LYS A 85 4.32 -3.01 20.01
C LYS A 85 2.88 -2.43 19.93
N GLY A 86 2.07 -2.81 18.94
CA GLY A 86 0.59 -2.74 19.00
C GLY A 86 -0.14 -2.25 17.75
N LYS A 87 -0.92 -3.15 17.12
CA LYS A 87 -1.81 -2.98 15.96
C LYS A 87 -3.02 -2.08 16.30
N SER A 88 -3.61 -1.31 15.36
CA SER A 88 -4.69 -1.77 14.46
C SER A 88 -4.68 -0.98 13.14
N GLU A 89 -4.58 -1.60 11.97
CA GLU A 89 -5.62 -2.35 11.21
C GLU A 89 -6.48 -1.43 10.33
N PHE A 90 -5.95 -1.17 9.13
CA PHE A 90 -6.75 -0.73 7.99
C PHE A 90 -7.62 -1.92 7.55
N GLY A 91 -8.94 -1.79 7.76
CA GLY A 91 -9.95 -2.56 7.05
C GLY A 91 -10.44 -3.86 7.69
N GLN A 92 -11.16 -3.76 8.82
CA GLN A 92 -12.23 -4.71 9.14
C GLN A 92 -13.50 -3.94 9.53
N PRO A 93 -14.68 -4.26 8.96
CA PRO A 93 -15.94 -3.68 9.44
C PRO A 93 -16.23 -4.26 10.84
N GLN A 94 -16.21 -3.40 11.85
CA GLN A 94 -16.61 -3.75 13.21
C GLN A 94 -18.14 -3.88 13.25
N VAL A 95 -18.65 -5.10 13.18
CA VAL A 95 -20.07 -5.38 13.45
C VAL A 95 -20.30 -5.37 14.96
N HIS A 96 -21.00 -4.35 15.44
CA HIS A 96 -21.44 -4.26 16.82
C HIS A 96 -22.66 -5.18 17.00
N MET A 97 -22.46 -6.34 17.63
CA MET A 97 -23.57 -7.21 18.03
C MET A 97 -24.17 -6.62 19.31
N VAL A 98 -25.37 -6.05 19.21
CA VAL A 98 -26.19 -5.73 20.39
C VAL A 98 -26.84 -7.04 20.81
N ASP A 99 -26.45 -7.57 21.97
CA ASP A 99 -27.21 -8.63 22.60
C ASP A 99 -28.56 -8.05 23.03
N CYS A 100 -29.65 -8.52 22.41
CA CYS A 100 -30.98 -8.24 22.90
C CYS A 100 -31.17 -9.03 24.19
N ASP A 101 -31.12 -8.35 25.33
CA ASP A 101 -31.50 -8.89 26.63
C ASP A 101 -32.89 -9.54 26.54
N LYS A 102 -32.91 -10.87 26.63
CA LYS A 102 -34.11 -11.62 26.98
C LYS A 102 -33.91 -12.13 28.40
N GLU A 103 -34.53 -11.44 29.34
CA GLU A 103 -34.86 -12.02 30.63
C GLU A 103 -35.81 -13.20 30.41
N ASP A 104 -35.47 -14.37 30.93
CA ASP A 104 -36.46 -15.33 31.40
C ASP A 104 -35.87 -16.19 32.52
N ASN A 105 -36.60 -16.18 33.64
CA ASN A 105 -36.35 -16.88 34.90
C ASN A 105 -36.33 -18.41 34.73
N SER A 106 -35.37 -19.09 35.37
CA SER A 106 -35.62 -20.01 36.52
C SER A 106 -34.49 -21.02 36.80
N ASN A 107 -34.17 -21.10 38.10
CA ASN A 107 -33.76 -22.28 38.89
C ASN A 107 -32.46 -23.06 38.60
N HIS A 108 -31.41 -22.67 39.33
CA HIS A 108 -30.59 -23.51 40.24
C HIS A 108 -30.52 -25.03 39.98
N LYS A 109 -29.36 -25.51 39.50
CA LYS A 109 -28.62 -26.60 40.15
C LYS A 109 -27.18 -26.68 39.63
N GLY A 110 -26.23 -26.29 40.46
CA GLY A 110 -24.81 -26.43 40.18
C GLY A 110 -24.35 -27.89 40.12
N LYS A 111 -23.47 -28.18 39.15
CA LYS A 111 -22.46 -29.23 39.27
C LYS A 111 -21.33 -28.94 38.28
N GLY A 112 -20.21 -28.48 38.81
CA GLY A 112 -19.00 -28.24 38.03
C GLY A 112 -18.43 -29.51 37.42
N LYS A 113 -17.88 -29.38 36.21
CA LYS A 113 -16.85 -30.26 35.67
C LYS A 113 -15.89 -29.41 34.83
N ASN A 114 -14.67 -29.25 35.32
CA ASN A 114 -13.54 -28.79 34.54
C ASN A 114 -13.27 -29.81 33.43
N VAL A 115 -13.36 -29.40 32.17
CA VAL A 115 -12.81 -30.16 31.05
C VAL A 115 -11.76 -29.29 30.38
N SER A 116 -10.51 -29.59 30.72
CA SER A 116 -9.34 -29.18 29.96
C SER A 116 -9.44 -29.77 28.56
N MET A 117 -9.55 -28.93 27.53
CA MET A 117 -9.34 -29.35 26.15
C MET A 117 -8.09 -28.69 25.58
N ARG A 118 -7.04 -29.52 25.64
CA ARG A 118 -5.81 -29.51 24.86
C ARG A 118 -6.07 -29.05 23.42
N VAL A 119 -5.27 -28.09 22.96
CA VAL A 119 -5.19 -27.64 21.57
C VAL A 119 -4.92 -28.82 20.64
N THR A 120 -5.79 -29.02 19.65
CA THR A 120 -5.43 -29.71 18.41
C THR A 120 -5.81 -28.81 17.24
N THR A 121 -4.80 -28.22 16.61
CA THR A 121 -4.93 -27.52 15.33
C THR A 121 -5.32 -28.54 14.26
N LYS A 122 -6.57 -28.49 13.78
CA LYS A 122 -6.97 -29.10 12.52
C LYS A 122 -7.35 -27.98 11.55
N GLY A 123 -6.44 -27.69 10.62
CA GLY A 123 -6.74 -26.79 9.50
C GLY A 123 -7.78 -27.41 8.56
N PRO A 124 -8.65 -26.62 7.92
CA PRO A 124 -9.50 -27.11 6.84
C PRO A 124 -8.85 -26.82 5.49
N THR A 125 -8.28 -27.84 4.86
CA THR A 125 -8.11 -27.89 3.41
C THR A 125 -9.48 -27.98 2.73
N LYS A 126 -9.84 -27.00 1.90
CA LYS A 126 -10.89 -27.16 0.88
C LYS A 126 -10.29 -26.85 -0.50
N ASN A 127 -10.00 -27.94 -1.20
CA ASN A 127 -9.54 -28.01 -2.57
C ASN A 127 -10.77 -27.97 -3.49
N THR A 128 -10.98 -26.88 -4.23
CA THR A 128 -11.99 -26.85 -5.31
C THR A 128 -11.26 -27.01 -6.63
N ARG A 129 -11.20 -28.26 -7.11
CA ARG A 129 -10.80 -28.58 -8.49
C ARG A 129 -11.94 -28.20 -9.44
N ILE A 130 -11.64 -27.36 -10.41
CA ILE A 130 -12.48 -27.13 -11.59
C ILE A 130 -12.28 -28.33 -12.54
N PRO A 131 -13.32 -29.08 -12.94
CA PRO A 131 -13.17 -30.11 -13.95
C PRO A 131 -13.02 -29.48 -15.34
N ARG A 132 -11.94 -29.85 -16.03
CA ARG A 132 -11.72 -29.61 -17.46
C ARG A 132 -12.51 -30.64 -18.26
N ASN A 133 -13.57 -30.21 -18.94
CA ASN A 133 -14.14 -30.98 -20.04
C ASN A 133 -14.05 -30.13 -21.31
N LEU A 134 -13.15 -30.55 -22.19
CA LEU A 134 -13.00 -30.16 -23.58
C LEU A 134 -13.81 -31.17 -24.41
N CYS A 135 -14.65 -30.72 -25.34
CA CYS A 135 -14.86 -31.26 -26.70
C CYS A 135 -16.12 -30.62 -27.32
N VAL A 136 -15.98 -29.79 -28.36
CA VAL A 136 -16.12 -30.09 -29.81
C VAL A 136 -17.58 -30.34 -30.23
N GLY A 137 -18.05 -29.56 -31.21
CA GLY A 137 -19.26 -29.87 -31.97
C GLY A 137 -19.81 -28.69 -32.76
N ASP A 138 -19.39 -28.59 -34.03
CA ASP A 138 -19.83 -27.66 -35.07
C ASP A 138 -21.31 -27.82 -35.51
N ALA A 139 -21.72 -26.89 -36.39
CA ALA A 139 -22.81 -26.93 -37.38
C ALA A 139 -24.19 -26.45 -36.89
N ILE A 140 -24.94 -25.58 -37.58
CA ILE A 140 -24.97 -25.09 -38.97
C ILE A 140 -25.28 -23.59 -38.94
#